data_AF-A0AAW0VV13-F1
#
_entry.id   AF-A0AAW0VV13-F1
#
_cell.length_a   1.000
_cell.length_b   1.000
_cell.length_c   1.000
_cell.angle_alpha   90.00
_cell.angle_beta   90.00
_cell.angle_gamma   90.00
#
_symmetry.space_group_name_H-M   'P 1'
#
loop_
_entity.id
_entity.type
_entity.pdbx_description
1 polymer ?
#
loop_
_entity_poly.entity_id
_entity_poly.type
_entity_poly.pdbx_seq_one_letter_code
_entity_poly.pdbx_strand_id
1 'polypeptide(L)'
;DLRYSRITLQDDQLYLHTLQHQPPPTHTHTIQVTEVMEALETSSTLVFLDLAWPGSPRRRLHIQLDTDTMMARQFVLLCTGQHQPASYLNTKLLCTGQQKQSGSSYLNTKLLWVWNKGQPGEFVGGGDYQYNNGEGGAPLLPHQLDHRYQKSGSAGAVWSRYDPCSNKSSQFCIITRDHTSGLKWSGVFGKVVSGLDVVRAAVNHSDI
;
A
#
# COMPACT_ATOMS: atom_id res chain seq x y z
N ASP A 1 -5.92 -23.29 3.60
CA ASP A 1 -4.66 -22.58 3.87
C ASP A 1 -4.94 -21.52 4.94
N LEU A 2 -4.52 -21.78 6.17
CA LEU A 2 -4.80 -20.89 7.31
C LEU A 2 -3.73 -19.80 7.37
N ARG A 3 -4.18 -18.55 7.58
CA ARG A 3 -3.32 -17.39 7.74
C ARG A 3 -3.72 -16.64 9.00
N TYR A 4 -2.74 -16.09 9.69
CA TYR A 4 -2.89 -15.44 10.97
C TYR A 4 -2.39 -14.01 10.86
N SER A 5 -3.06 -13.09 11.56
CA SER A 5 -2.58 -11.72 11.72
C SER A 5 -2.20 -11.51 13.17
N ARG A 6 -1.12 -10.77 13.38
CA ARG A 6 -0.80 -10.26 14.71
C ARG A 6 -1.63 -9.01 14.96
N ILE A 7 -2.22 -8.92 16.14
CA ILE A 7 -2.83 -7.70 16.66
C ILE A 7 -1.88 -7.10 17.70
N THR A 8 -1.61 -5.80 17.61
CA THR A 8 -0.84 -5.08 18.64
C THR A 8 -1.62 -3.87 19.13
N LEU A 9 -1.59 -3.64 20.44
CA LEU A 9 -2.08 -2.41 21.05
C LEU A 9 -0.90 -1.46 21.26
N GLN A 10 -0.99 -0.24 20.76
CA GLN A 10 0.02 0.78 20.96
C GLN A 10 -0.67 2.15 20.98
N ASP A 11 -0.36 2.98 21.98
CA ASP A 11 -0.91 4.34 22.12
C ASP A 11 -2.46 4.36 22.04
N ASP A 12 -3.11 3.43 22.73
CA ASP A 12 -4.57 3.19 22.72
C ASP A 12 -5.17 2.87 21.34
N GLN A 13 -4.34 2.52 20.36
CA GLN A 13 -4.75 2.11 19.02
C GLN A 13 -4.49 0.62 18.78
N LEU A 14 -5.49 -0.05 18.22
CA LEU A 14 -5.39 -1.44 17.80
C LEU A 14 -4.87 -1.51 16.36
N TYR A 15 -3.77 -2.22 16.16
CA TYR A 15 -3.14 -2.42 14.86
C TYR A 15 -3.34 -3.85 14.39
N LEU A 16 -4.00 -4.00 13.24
CA LEU A 16 -4.07 -5.25 12.51
C LEU A 16 -2.90 -5.34 11.53
N HIS A 17 -2.00 -6.30 11.72
CA HIS A 17 -0.86 -6.50 10.83
C HIS A 17 -1.27 -7.36 9.61
N THR A 18 -0.43 -7.41 8.59
CA THR A 18 -0.67 -8.27 7.41
C THR A 18 -0.82 -9.74 7.82
N LEU A 19 -1.73 -10.46 7.16
CA LEU A 19 -1.89 -11.91 7.28
C LEU A 19 -0.63 -12.66 6.82
N GLN A 20 -0.21 -13.66 7.60
CA GLN A 20 0.96 -14.49 7.35
C GLN A 20 0.66 -15.97 7.61
N HIS A 21 1.46 -16.89 7.07
CA HIS A 21 1.30 -18.34 7.32
C HIS A 21 1.87 -18.79 8.67
N GLN A 22 2.57 -17.90 9.39
CA GLN A 22 3.13 -18.23 10.68
C GLN A 22 2.00 -18.38 11.71
N PRO A 23 1.88 -19.55 12.39
CA PRO A 23 0.89 -19.72 13.45
C PRO A 23 1.20 -18.80 14.64
N PRO A 24 0.18 -18.39 15.40
CA PRO A 24 0.39 -17.61 16.60
C PRO A 24 1.15 -18.43 17.65
N PRO A 25 1.81 -17.79 18.63
CA PRO A 25 2.39 -18.47 19.77
C PRO A 25 1.38 -19.37 20.49
N THR A 26 1.87 -20.41 21.17
CA THR A 26 1.02 -21.28 21.99
C THR A 26 0.26 -20.45 23.03
N HIS A 27 -1.00 -20.83 23.29
CA HIS A 27 -1.93 -20.14 24.21
C HIS A 27 -2.37 -18.73 23.79
N THR A 28 -2.20 -18.35 22.52
CA THR A 28 -2.76 -17.10 22.00
C THR A 28 -4.27 -17.21 21.82
N HIS A 29 -5.01 -16.21 22.28
CA HIS A 29 -6.43 -16.08 21.93
C HIS A 29 -6.55 -15.60 20.48
N THR A 30 -7.26 -16.38 19.67
CA THR A 30 -7.50 -16.08 18.26
C THR A 30 -8.94 -15.66 18.05
N ILE A 31 -9.14 -14.59 17.28
CA ILE A 31 -10.45 -14.13 16.82
C ILE A 31 -10.50 -14.19 15.29
N GLN A 32 -11.68 -14.36 14.72
CA GLN A 32 -11.81 -14.39 13.26
C GLN A 32 -11.55 -13.00 12.70
N VAL A 33 -10.73 -12.92 11.65
CA VAL A 33 -10.37 -11.61 11.06
C VAL A 33 -11.61 -10.85 10.56
N THR A 34 -12.66 -11.56 10.14
CA THR A 34 -13.93 -10.97 9.71
C THR A 34 -14.61 -10.20 10.84
N GLU A 35 -14.59 -10.73 12.06
CA GLU A 35 -15.17 -10.07 13.25
C GLU A 35 -14.43 -8.76 13.57
N VAL A 36 -13.10 -8.75 13.41
CA VAL A 36 -12.31 -7.52 13.58
C VAL A 36 -12.68 -6.49 12.51
N MET A 37 -12.78 -6.91 11.25
CA MET A 37 -13.07 -6.00 10.14
C MET A 37 -14.48 -5.41 10.22
N GLU A 38 -15.47 -6.19 10.66
CA GLU A 38 -16.85 -5.73 10.86
C GLU A 38 -16.96 -4.68 11.97
N ALA A 39 -16.05 -4.72 12.96
CA ALA A 39 -15.98 -3.75 14.03
C ALA A 39 -15.24 -2.46 13.66
N LEU A 40 -14.53 -2.40 12.52
CA LEU A 40 -13.80 -1.21 12.09
C LEU A 40 -14.74 -0.19 11.44
N GLU A 41 -14.62 1.07 11.85
CA GLU A 41 -15.36 2.17 11.24
C GLU A 41 -14.88 2.41 9.79
N THR A 42 -15.78 2.22 8.81
CA THR A 42 -15.46 2.30 7.38
C THR A 42 -15.45 3.71 6.81
N SER A 43 -15.89 4.71 7.60
CA SER A 43 -15.97 6.13 7.18
C SER A 43 -14.60 6.78 7.01
N SER A 44 -13.57 6.25 7.67
CA SER A 44 -12.18 6.68 7.52
C SER A 44 -11.24 5.52 7.87
N THR A 45 -10.70 4.83 6.86
CA THR A 45 -9.70 3.78 7.11
C THR A 45 -8.32 4.37 7.27
N LEU A 46 -7.70 4.08 8.43
CA LEU A 46 -6.30 4.38 8.69
C LEU A 46 -5.47 3.11 8.46
N VAL A 47 -4.48 3.18 7.58
CA VAL A 47 -3.49 2.12 7.37
C VAL A 47 -2.11 2.61 7.79
N PHE A 48 -1.19 1.68 7.99
CA PHE A 48 0.20 2.01 8.28
C PHE A 48 1.15 1.24 7.37
N LEU A 49 2.31 1.82 7.14
CA LEU A 49 3.44 1.15 6.51
C LEU A 49 4.65 1.30 7.43
N ASP A 50 5.35 0.19 7.62
CA ASP A 50 6.63 0.15 8.33
C ASP A 50 7.75 0.14 7.28
N LEU A 51 8.53 1.23 7.23
CA LEU A 51 9.69 1.34 6.36
C LEU A 51 10.96 1.00 7.13
N ALA A 52 11.84 0.26 6.47
CA ALA A 52 13.17 -0.05 6.98
C ALA A 52 14.15 -0.08 5.80
N TRP A 53 15.38 0.38 6.06
CA TRP A 53 16.51 0.29 5.15
C TRP A 53 17.78 0.02 5.98
N PRO A 54 18.88 -0.44 5.37
CA PRO A 54 20.08 -0.84 6.09
C PRO A 54 20.58 0.24 7.05
N GLY A 55 20.96 -0.17 8.27
CA GLY A 55 21.53 0.73 9.27
C GLY A 55 20.54 1.72 9.92
N SER A 56 19.23 1.60 9.68
CA SER A 56 18.22 2.43 10.36
C SER A 56 17.15 1.59 11.05
N PRO A 57 16.61 2.07 12.19
CA PRO A 57 15.48 1.41 12.81
C PRO A 57 14.26 1.45 11.88
N ARG A 58 13.39 0.47 12.05
CA ARG A 58 12.06 0.47 11.41
C ARG A 58 11.29 1.71 11.88
N ARG A 59 10.69 2.43 10.94
CA ARG A 59 9.90 3.64 11.20
C ARG A 59 8.56 3.54 10.50
N ARG A 60 7.52 4.11 11.13
CA ARG A 60 6.13 3.96 10.69
C ARG A 60 5.61 5.25 10.09
N LEU A 61 4.81 5.12 9.04
CA LEU A 61 3.89 6.16 8.60
C LEU A 61 2.45 5.66 8.67
N HIS A 62 1.53 6.60 8.87
CA HIS A 62 0.08 6.35 8.88
C HIS A 62 -0.56 7.11 7.72
N ILE A 63 -1.43 6.43 7.00
CA ILE A 63 -2.12 6.94 5.81
C ILE A 63 -3.62 6.84 6.07
N GLN A 64 -4.30 7.98 6.01
CA GLN A 64 -5.74 8.03 5.97
C GLN A 64 -6.20 7.85 4.52
N LEU A 65 -7.10 6.90 4.29
CA LEU A 65 -7.61 6.56 2.97
C LEU A 65 -9.01 7.12 2.74
N ASP A 66 -9.28 7.51 1.51
CA ASP A 66 -10.60 7.85 1.00
C ASP A 66 -11.32 6.56 0.55
N THR A 67 -11.99 5.89 1.50
CA THR A 67 -12.56 4.53 1.36
C THR A 67 -13.63 4.37 0.27
N ASP A 68 -14.14 5.50 -0.23
CA ASP A 68 -15.07 5.57 -1.36
C ASP A 68 -14.42 5.29 -2.71
N THR A 69 -13.10 5.13 -2.77
CA THR A 69 -12.38 4.81 -4.01
C THR A 69 -11.99 3.34 -4.09
N MET A 70 -12.03 2.76 -5.30
CA MET A 70 -11.54 1.40 -5.55
C MET A 70 -10.05 1.25 -5.18
N MET A 71 -9.26 2.32 -5.34
CA MET A 71 -7.84 2.32 -4.99
C MET A 71 -7.61 2.25 -3.49
N ALA A 72 -8.34 3.00 -2.68
CA ALA A 72 -8.28 2.87 -1.24
C ALA A 72 -8.63 1.44 -0.80
N ARG A 73 -9.71 0.86 -1.35
CA ARG A 73 -10.11 -0.52 -1.03
C ARG A 73 -9.04 -1.54 -1.41
N GLN A 74 -8.46 -1.43 -2.61
CA GLN A 74 -7.35 -2.27 -3.04
C GLN A 74 -6.12 -2.10 -2.14
N PHE A 75 -5.80 -0.87 -1.74
CA PHE A 75 -4.69 -0.57 -0.85
C PHE A 75 -4.87 -1.27 0.50
N VAL A 76 -6.07 -1.24 1.08
CA VAL A 76 -6.41 -1.98 2.30
C VAL A 76 -6.22 -3.48 2.12
N LEU A 77 -6.68 -4.05 1.00
CA LEU A 77 -6.50 -5.49 0.72
C LEU A 77 -5.02 -5.89 0.64
N LEU A 78 -4.16 -5.03 0.07
CA LEU A 78 -2.72 -5.26 -0.03
C LEU A 78 -1.99 -5.05 1.31
N CYS A 79 -2.41 -4.07 2.13
CA CYS A 79 -1.89 -3.90 3.49
C CYS A 79 -2.25 -5.08 4.39
N THR A 80 -3.48 -5.57 4.33
CA THR A 80 -3.97 -6.69 5.16
C THR A 80 -3.55 -8.05 4.62
N GLY A 81 -3.27 -8.15 3.32
CA GLY A 81 -3.03 -9.42 2.62
C GLY A 81 -4.30 -10.28 2.52
N GLN A 82 -5.50 -9.74 2.75
CA GLN A 82 -6.75 -10.51 2.78
C GLN A 82 -7.09 -11.15 1.44
N HIS A 83 -6.76 -10.47 0.33
CA HIS A 83 -7.03 -11.01 -1.00
C HIS A 83 -6.13 -12.20 -1.31
N GLN A 84 -6.72 -13.39 -1.36
CA GLN A 84 -6.11 -14.52 -2.06
C GLN A 84 -6.34 -14.32 -3.55
N PRO A 85 -5.42 -14.75 -4.43
CA PRO A 85 -5.65 -14.76 -5.87
C PRO A 85 -6.75 -15.77 -6.21
N ALA A 86 -8.01 -15.44 -5.92
CA ALA A 86 -9.17 -16.12 -6.42
C ALA A 86 -9.39 -15.60 -7.85
N SER A 87 -8.84 -16.33 -8.82
CA SER A 87 -9.54 -16.68 -10.05
C SER A 87 -10.28 -15.57 -10.84
N TYR A 88 -9.81 -14.33 -10.87
CA TYR A 88 -10.17 -13.39 -11.93
C TYR A 88 -9.04 -13.35 -12.96
N LEU A 89 -9.13 -14.29 -13.91
CA LEU A 89 -8.34 -14.42 -15.15
C LEU A 89 -6.83 -14.73 -15.02
N ASN A 90 -6.54 -15.98 -14.69
CA ASN A 90 -5.34 -16.69 -15.18
C ASN A 90 -5.53 -17.16 -16.64
N THR A 91 -5.76 -16.26 -17.59
CA THR A 91 -5.71 -16.60 -19.02
C THR A 91 -4.84 -15.57 -19.74
N LYS A 92 -3.52 -15.67 -19.51
CA LYS A 92 -2.39 -15.38 -20.45
C LYS A 92 -1.09 -14.95 -19.73
N LEU A 93 -0.73 -15.56 -18.60
CA LEU A 93 0.61 -15.39 -18.01
C LEU A 93 1.09 -16.71 -17.36
N LEU A 94 1.26 -17.74 -18.19
CA LEU A 94 1.92 -19.01 -17.84
C LEU A 94 3.15 -19.23 -18.74
N CYS A 95 4.01 -18.21 -18.90
CA CYS A 95 5.24 -18.35 -19.70
C CYS A 95 6.55 -18.12 -18.92
N THR A 96 6.50 -17.85 -17.62
CA THR A 96 7.71 -17.75 -16.79
C THR A 96 7.46 -18.53 -15.50
N GLY A 97 8.00 -19.75 -15.40
CA GLY A 97 7.80 -20.65 -14.26
C GLY A 97 8.42 -20.18 -12.94
N GLN A 98 8.04 -19.00 -12.45
CA GLN A 98 8.43 -18.52 -11.13
C GLN A 98 7.25 -18.69 -10.16
N GLN A 99 7.48 -19.56 -9.18
CA GLN A 99 6.57 -19.93 -8.10
C GLN A 99 6.06 -18.69 -7.34
N LYS A 100 4.74 -18.47 -7.41
CA LYS A 100 4.02 -17.42 -6.67
C LYS A 100 3.49 -18.05 -5.36
N GLN A 101 4.20 -17.85 -4.24
CA GLN A 101 3.86 -18.49 -2.96
C GLN A 101 3.74 -17.51 -1.76
N SER A 102 3.08 -16.38 -1.95
CA SER A 102 2.44 -15.64 -0.85
C SER A 102 1.33 -14.77 -1.41
N GLY A 103 0.25 -14.58 -0.64
CA GLY A 103 -0.89 -13.75 -1.05
C GLY A 103 -0.48 -12.34 -1.47
N SER A 104 -1.33 -11.65 -2.23
CA SER A 104 -1.05 -10.29 -2.69
C SER A 104 -0.94 -9.34 -1.49
N SER A 105 0.26 -8.81 -1.23
CA SER A 105 0.51 -7.91 -0.10
C SER A 105 1.67 -6.93 -0.32
N TYR A 106 1.61 -5.77 0.32
CA TYR A 106 2.74 -4.84 0.41
C TYR A 106 3.81 -5.24 1.43
N LEU A 107 3.58 -6.27 2.24
CA LEU A 107 4.61 -6.79 3.14
C LEU A 107 5.85 -7.21 2.34
N ASN A 108 7.02 -6.73 2.78
CA ASN A 108 8.30 -6.96 2.11
C ASN A 108 8.36 -6.42 0.66
N THR A 109 7.56 -5.41 0.35
CA THR A 109 7.72 -4.66 -0.91
C THR A 109 8.68 -3.48 -0.75
N LYS A 110 9.29 -3.07 -1.86
CA LYS A 110 10.25 -1.97 -1.91
C LYS A 110 9.59 -0.67 -2.34
N LEU A 111 10.14 0.44 -1.87
CA LEU A 111 10.12 1.69 -2.63
C LEU A 111 11.13 1.54 -3.76
N LEU A 112 10.76 1.92 -4.97
CA LEU A 112 11.44 1.48 -6.20
C LEU A 112 12.08 2.61 -6.99
N TRP A 113 11.59 3.84 -6.83
CA TRP A 113 12.02 4.96 -7.62
C TRP A 113 11.59 6.27 -6.96
N VAL A 114 12.39 7.32 -7.19
CA VAL A 114 12.09 8.71 -6.82
C VAL A 114 11.98 9.55 -8.09
N TRP A 115 10.96 10.39 -8.17
CA TRP A 115 10.82 11.38 -9.22
C TRP A 115 11.00 12.80 -8.67
N ASN A 116 11.58 13.71 -9.47
CA ASN A 116 11.82 15.12 -9.09
C ASN A 116 12.57 15.30 -7.75
N LYS A 117 13.60 14.47 -7.48
CA LYS A 117 14.36 14.53 -6.24
C LYS A 117 14.90 15.94 -5.95
N GLY A 118 14.61 16.45 -4.76
CA GLY A 118 14.95 17.79 -4.29
C GLY A 118 14.08 18.93 -4.82
N GLN A 119 13.15 18.67 -5.74
CA GLN A 119 12.38 19.68 -6.46
C GLN A 119 10.90 19.70 -6.04
N PRO A 120 10.14 20.76 -6.37
CA PRO A 120 8.70 20.76 -6.21
C PRO A 120 8.02 19.58 -6.91
N GLY A 121 7.03 18.98 -6.26
CA GLY A 121 6.38 17.77 -6.74
C GLY A 121 7.27 16.52 -6.71
N GLU A 122 8.26 16.46 -5.81
CA GLU A 122 8.99 15.21 -5.50
C GLU A 122 8.01 14.15 -5.00
N PHE A 123 8.15 12.92 -5.50
CA PHE A 123 7.42 11.76 -4.99
C PHE A 123 8.26 10.49 -5.08
N VAL A 124 7.92 9.53 -4.22
CA VAL A 124 8.50 8.18 -4.21
C VAL A 124 7.44 7.15 -4.55
N GLY A 125 7.80 6.17 -5.37
CA GLY A 125 6.92 5.10 -5.82
C GLY A 125 7.28 3.74 -5.24
N GLY A 126 6.28 2.87 -5.12
CA GLY A 126 6.43 1.48 -4.66
C GLY A 126 5.17 0.66 -4.93
N GLY A 127 5.04 -0.50 -4.28
CA GLY A 127 3.81 -1.31 -4.32
C GLY A 127 3.73 -2.36 -5.45
N ASP A 128 4.85 -2.68 -6.09
CA ASP A 128 4.97 -3.86 -6.94
C ASP A 128 5.10 -5.12 -6.07
N TYR A 129 3.96 -5.66 -5.63
CA TYR A 129 3.93 -6.88 -4.83
C TYR A 129 4.28 -8.15 -5.60
N GLN A 130 4.36 -8.10 -6.94
CA GLN A 130 4.61 -9.30 -7.74
C GLN A 130 6.09 -9.56 -7.94
N TYR A 131 6.84 -8.52 -8.29
CA TYR A 131 8.23 -8.68 -8.72
C TYR A 131 9.21 -7.79 -7.96
N ASN A 132 8.73 -6.79 -7.21
CA ASN A 132 9.57 -5.86 -6.47
C ASN A 132 10.64 -5.18 -7.35
N ASN A 133 10.34 -4.97 -8.63
CA ASN A 133 11.25 -4.38 -9.60
C ASN A 133 10.60 -3.30 -10.48
N GLY A 134 9.31 -3.03 -10.28
CA GLY A 134 8.55 -2.02 -11.00
C GLY A 134 7.82 -2.54 -12.24
N GLU A 135 8.01 -3.81 -12.62
CA GLU A 135 7.34 -4.42 -13.77
C GLU A 135 6.01 -5.10 -13.42
N GLY A 136 5.70 -5.26 -12.13
CA GLY A 136 4.46 -5.88 -11.68
C GLY A 136 3.48 -4.89 -11.06
N GLY A 137 2.57 -5.43 -10.25
CA GLY A 137 1.57 -4.65 -9.53
C GLY A 137 0.17 -4.71 -10.15
N ALA A 138 -0.26 -5.92 -10.51
CA ALA A 138 -1.56 -6.18 -11.09
C ALA A 138 -2.70 -5.73 -10.15
N PRO A 139 -3.83 -5.27 -10.71
CA PRO A 139 -5.00 -4.97 -9.91
C PRO A 139 -5.51 -6.22 -9.17
N LEU A 140 -6.01 -6.02 -7.94
CA LEU A 140 -6.80 -7.02 -7.22
C LEU A 140 -8.30 -6.83 -7.45
N LEU A 141 -8.73 -5.59 -7.68
CA LEU A 141 -10.12 -5.24 -7.93
C LEU A 141 -10.26 -4.68 -9.35
N PRO A 142 -11.44 -4.85 -10.00
CA PRO A 142 -11.72 -4.21 -11.27
C PRO A 142 -11.45 -2.72 -11.18
N HIS A 143 -10.51 -2.23 -11.98
CA HIS A 143 -10.03 -0.89 -11.84
C HIS A 143 -10.70 0.04 -12.85
N GLN A 144 -11.62 0.87 -12.36
CA GLN A 144 -12.17 2.00 -13.10
C GLN A 144 -11.73 3.26 -12.36
N LEU A 145 -10.95 4.11 -13.05
CA LEU A 145 -10.70 5.44 -12.51
C LEU A 145 -12.02 6.18 -12.40
N ASP A 146 -12.34 6.58 -11.18
CA ASP A 146 -13.35 7.61 -11.00
C ASP A 146 -12.66 8.98 -11.17
N HIS A 147 -12.70 9.49 -12.41
CA HIS A 147 -12.16 10.80 -12.79
C HIS A 147 -12.79 11.97 -12.00
N ARG A 148 -13.84 11.74 -11.22
CA ARG A 148 -14.46 12.73 -10.33
C ARG A 148 -13.58 13.06 -9.10
N TYR A 149 -12.58 12.24 -8.78
CA TYR A 149 -11.66 12.49 -7.66
C TYR A 149 -10.37 13.16 -8.12
N GLN A 150 -10.47 14.46 -8.39
CA GLN A 150 -9.33 15.34 -8.57
C GLN A 150 -9.02 16.05 -7.25
N LYS A 151 -7.96 15.60 -6.55
CA LYS A 151 -7.51 16.23 -5.29
C LYS A 151 -6.18 16.94 -5.49
N SER A 152 -5.86 17.85 -4.58
CA SER A 152 -4.58 18.57 -4.60
C SER A 152 -3.41 17.60 -4.46
N GLY A 153 -2.39 17.73 -5.32
CA GLY A 153 -1.12 17.01 -5.19
C GLY A 153 -0.19 17.65 -4.17
N SER A 154 -0.66 17.77 -2.92
CA SER A 154 0.15 18.30 -1.82
C SER A 154 1.07 17.23 -1.23
N ALA A 155 2.12 17.64 -0.52
CA ALA A 155 2.96 16.77 0.27
C ALA A 155 2.10 15.89 1.22
N GLY A 156 2.45 14.62 1.27
CA GLY A 156 1.69 13.56 1.96
C GLY A 156 0.55 12.97 1.14
N ALA A 157 0.17 13.52 -0.01
CA ALA A 157 -0.86 12.88 -0.85
C ALA A 157 -0.37 11.51 -1.34
N VAL A 158 -1.26 10.52 -1.21
CA VAL A 158 -1.05 9.15 -1.69
C VAL A 158 -1.90 8.96 -2.93
N TRP A 159 -1.25 8.60 -4.03
CA TRP A 159 -1.91 8.47 -5.32
C TRP A 159 -1.38 7.27 -6.08
N SER A 160 -2.14 6.79 -7.04
CA SER A 160 -1.68 5.76 -7.98
C SER A 160 -1.69 6.34 -9.38
N ARG A 161 -0.60 6.06 -10.11
CA ARG A 161 -0.58 6.34 -11.55
C ARG A 161 -1.39 5.25 -12.24
N TYR A 162 -2.64 5.56 -12.51
CA TYR A 162 -3.41 4.76 -13.43
C TYR A 162 -2.87 4.93 -14.84
N ASP A 163 -2.64 3.80 -15.47
CA ASP A 163 -2.53 3.67 -16.91
C ASP A 163 -3.47 2.52 -17.31
N PRO A 164 -4.54 2.78 -18.10
CA PRO A 164 -5.49 1.77 -18.55
C PRO A 164 -4.83 0.60 -19.28
N CYS A 165 -3.65 0.83 -19.85
CA CYS A 165 -2.87 -0.15 -20.59
C CYS A 165 -1.78 -0.81 -19.73
N SER A 166 -1.58 -0.38 -18.48
CA SER A 166 -0.55 -0.95 -17.60
C SER A 166 -1.14 -1.92 -16.59
N ASN A 167 -0.44 -3.03 -16.39
CA ASN A 167 -0.71 -3.98 -15.32
C ASN A 167 -0.11 -3.53 -13.97
N LYS A 168 0.09 -2.21 -13.75
CA LYS A 168 0.84 -1.64 -12.61
C LYS A 168 -0.06 -0.90 -11.60
N SER A 169 -1.38 -1.11 -11.65
CA SER A 169 -2.38 -0.38 -10.86
C SER A 169 -2.31 -0.58 -9.33
N SER A 170 -1.59 -1.57 -8.82
CA SER A 170 -1.32 -1.69 -7.37
C SER A 170 -0.13 -0.87 -6.91
N GLN A 171 0.67 -0.34 -7.84
CA GLN A 171 1.74 0.58 -7.48
C GLN A 171 1.13 1.90 -7.03
N PHE A 172 1.79 2.53 -6.06
CA PHE A 172 1.37 3.79 -5.48
C PHE A 172 2.56 4.72 -5.33
N CYS A 173 2.25 5.98 -5.09
CA CYS A 173 3.20 7.05 -4.93
C CYS A 173 2.82 7.91 -3.72
N ILE A 174 3.83 8.42 -3.03
CA ILE A 174 3.67 9.40 -1.95
C ILE A 174 4.40 10.66 -2.34
N ILE A 175 3.67 11.77 -2.43
CA ILE A 175 4.25 13.09 -2.69
C ILE A 175 5.00 13.56 -1.43
N THR A 176 6.28 13.86 -1.55
CA THR A 176 7.14 14.28 -0.43
C THR A 176 7.35 15.79 -0.38
N ARG A 177 7.19 16.50 -1.51
CA ARG A 177 7.28 17.96 -1.62
C ARG A 177 6.11 18.51 -2.42
N ASP A 178 5.53 19.61 -1.95
CA ASP A 178 4.41 20.25 -2.62
C ASP A 178 4.73 20.61 -4.06
N HIS A 179 3.72 20.50 -4.93
CA HIS A 179 3.81 21.05 -6.27
C HIS A 179 3.45 22.55 -6.24
N THR A 180 4.22 23.39 -6.92
CA THR A 180 4.08 24.86 -6.88
C THR A 180 2.85 25.41 -7.62
N SER A 181 2.15 24.59 -8.40
CA SER A 181 1.15 25.06 -9.37
C SER A 181 -0.30 24.73 -9.00
N GLY A 182 -0.56 24.23 -7.79
CA GLY A 182 -1.93 23.89 -7.36
C GLY A 182 -2.61 22.84 -8.26
N LEU A 183 -1.82 22.08 -9.03
CA LEU A 183 -2.33 21.05 -9.93
C LEU A 183 -3.13 20.02 -9.13
N LYS A 184 -4.30 19.67 -9.69
CA LYS A 184 -5.08 18.55 -9.20
C LYS A 184 -4.63 17.27 -9.87
N TRP A 185 -4.47 16.23 -9.08
CA TRP A 185 -4.04 14.91 -9.52
C TRP A 185 -5.24 13.98 -9.49
N SER A 186 -5.49 13.29 -10.60
CA SER A 186 -6.45 12.19 -10.64
C SER A 186 -5.86 10.97 -9.94
N GLY A 187 -6.67 10.25 -9.18
CA GLY A 187 -6.23 9.01 -8.54
C GLY A 187 -5.49 9.20 -7.22
N VAL A 188 -5.60 10.39 -6.60
CA VAL A 188 -5.30 10.56 -5.17
C VAL A 188 -6.41 9.87 -4.38
N PHE A 189 -6.04 8.95 -3.49
CA PHE A 189 -6.97 8.14 -2.72
C PHE A 189 -6.65 8.13 -1.21
N GLY A 190 -5.68 8.92 -0.78
CA GLY A 190 -5.35 9.04 0.63
C GLY A 190 -4.32 10.10 0.91
N LYS A 191 -3.98 10.23 2.19
CA LYS A 191 -3.01 11.20 2.70
C LYS A 191 -2.24 10.62 3.89
N VAL A 192 -0.93 10.82 3.90
CA VAL A 192 -0.08 10.60 5.07
C VAL A 192 -0.49 11.59 6.16
N VAL A 193 -0.98 11.07 7.30
CA VAL A 193 -1.37 11.86 8.47
C VAL A 193 -0.30 11.87 9.56
N SER A 194 0.63 10.92 9.53
CA SER A 194 1.81 10.85 10.40
C SER A 194 2.97 10.14 9.69
N GLY A 195 4.21 10.53 9.97
CA GLY A 195 5.42 9.89 9.45
C GLY A 195 5.84 10.29 8.03
N LEU A 196 5.44 11.47 7.52
CA LEU A 196 5.90 11.95 6.21
C LEU A 196 7.42 12.18 6.16
N ASP A 197 8.02 12.56 7.29
CA ASP A 197 9.47 12.66 7.48
C ASP A 197 10.17 11.31 7.26
N VAL A 198 9.52 10.19 7.60
CA VAL A 198 10.04 8.83 7.34
C VAL A 198 10.19 8.61 5.84
N VAL A 199 9.19 8.99 5.06
CA VAL A 199 9.20 8.87 3.59
C VAL A 199 10.26 9.80 2.99
N ARG A 200 10.36 11.04 3.46
CA ARG A 200 11.39 12.00 3.02
C ARG A 200 12.80 11.51 3.32
N ALA A 201 13.01 10.86 4.46
CA ALA A 201 14.29 10.29 4.79
C ALA A 201 14.61 9.07 3.90
N ALA A 202 13.61 8.25 3.57
CA ALA A 202 13.78 7.13 2.64
C ALA A 202 14.26 7.60 1.26
N VAL A 203 13.68 8.69 0.71
CA VAL A 203 14.09 9.31 -0.57
C VAL A 203 15.59 9.63 -0.66
N ASN A 204 16.25 9.88 0.48
CA ASN A 204 17.67 10.19 0.51
C ASN A 204 18.58 8.95 0.54
N HIS A 205 18.02 7.75 0.65
CA HIS A 205 18.77 6.50 0.57
C HIS A 205 19.16 6.19 -0.89
N SER A 206 20.32 5.56 -1.08
CA SER A 206 20.86 5.21 -2.42
C SER A 206 20.12 4.08 -3.13
N ASP A 207 19.29 3.34 -2.39
CA ASP A 207 18.74 2.05 -2.81
C ASP A 207 17.28 2.15 -3.26
N ILE A 208 16.82 3.38 -3.51
CA ILE A 208 15.52 3.74 -4.09
C ILE A 208 15.75 4.39 -5.45
#